data_AF-A0A151E6S4-F1
#
_entry.id   AF-A0A151E6S4-F1
#
_cell.length_a   1.000
_cell.length_b   1.000
_cell.length_c   1.000
_cell.angle_alpha   90.00
_cell.angle_beta   90.00
_cell.angle_gamma   90.00
#
_symmetry.space_group_name_H-M   'P 1'
#
loop_
_entity.id
_entity.type
_entity.pdbx_description
1 polymer ?
#
loop_
_entity_poly.entity_id
_entity_poly.type
_entity_poly.pdbx_seq_one_letter_code
_entity_poly.pdbx_strand_id
1 'polypeptide(L)'
;MDNRPGDLVKEGRTKLFVIKKKKSVKGPSSRDQMPFYNPSMELNRDVSVLVNQWFLDRSKHHVHLLDGLAASGIRGIRLANELTGDFDVTINDWNSESVTLILQNVQKNSLKNISVFQKDLNYLLSERRFHSIDIDPFGSPVYFFDVAVRSVYNHGILACTATDTAALCGVYPQVCYRRYGAWPLHSVSMHEIGLRILLGCLCREAAKYDRGIEPVLSYTTDHYIRLYIQIINGKNAANKSMEQYASIPAKDIPLVIDNTGQVGPLWLGKLQKKPVLQEIRTLLSTSEIHTKHQLWKLFYLLEDEADAPPFFYTTNDLSSLLKVTPPTMEFIFERLRNKGYIVTHTHYTPTGFKTNAPLDVITEVFK
;
A
#
# COMPACT_ATOMS: atom_id res chain seq x y z
N MET A 1 -22.82 -9.84 -31.38
CA MET A 1 -22.80 -9.69 -29.92
C MET A 1 -22.18 -10.94 -29.33
N ASP A 2 -20.86 -10.98 -29.15
CA ASP A 2 -20.16 -12.13 -28.57
C ASP A 2 -20.04 -11.92 -27.05
N ASN A 3 -21.20 -11.92 -26.36
CA ASN A 3 -21.25 -11.92 -24.90
C ASN A 3 -20.86 -13.31 -24.41
N ARG A 4 -19.56 -13.57 -24.23
CA ARG A 4 -19.14 -14.73 -23.43
C ARG A 4 -18.97 -14.26 -22.00
N PRO A 5 -19.86 -14.65 -21.06
CA PRO A 5 -19.62 -14.43 -19.66
C PRO A 5 -18.31 -15.13 -19.30
N GLY A 6 -17.41 -14.38 -18.65
CA GLY A 6 -16.21 -14.95 -18.07
C GLY A 6 -16.53 -15.99 -17.00
N ASP A 7 -15.50 -16.71 -16.54
CA ASP A 7 -15.65 -17.67 -15.44
C ASP A 7 -16.25 -17.00 -14.21
N LEU A 8 -17.15 -17.71 -13.53
CA LEU A 8 -17.67 -17.26 -12.25
C LEU A 8 -16.65 -17.54 -11.13
N VAL A 9 -16.28 -16.51 -10.39
CA VAL A 9 -15.44 -16.62 -9.19
C VAL A 9 -16.17 -16.06 -7.97
N LYS A 10 -15.78 -16.54 -6.80
CA LYS A 10 -16.19 -15.99 -5.50
C LYS A 10 -14.95 -15.47 -4.80
N GLU A 11 -14.97 -14.21 -4.39
CA GLU A 11 -13.94 -13.58 -3.57
C GLU A 11 -14.63 -12.86 -2.41
N GLY A 12 -14.19 -13.11 -1.18
CA GLY A 12 -14.96 -12.71 0.01
C GLY A 12 -16.40 -13.24 -0.04
N ARG A 13 -17.38 -12.35 0.12
CA ARG A 13 -18.82 -12.67 0.00
C ARG A 13 -19.38 -12.42 -1.41
N THR A 14 -18.55 -11.94 -2.32
CA THR A 14 -18.97 -11.43 -3.63
C THR A 14 -18.76 -12.48 -4.73
N LYS A 15 -19.76 -12.67 -5.59
CA LYS A 15 -19.68 -13.55 -6.77
C LYS A 15 -19.70 -12.71 -8.05
N LEU A 16 -18.74 -12.92 -8.94
CA LEU A 16 -18.59 -12.10 -10.14
C LEU A 16 -18.02 -12.90 -11.30
N PHE A 17 -18.34 -12.47 -12.51
CA PHE A 17 -17.75 -12.93 -13.75
C PHE A 17 -16.38 -12.27 -13.95
N VAL A 18 -15.39 -13.06 -14.35
CA VAL A 18 -14.03 -12.60 -14.67
C VAL A 18 -13.52 -13.28 -15.93
N ILE A 19 -12.71 -12.58 -16.72
CA ILE A 19 -12.01 -13.21 -17.85
C ILE A 19 -10.72 -13.85 -17.30
N LYS A 20 -10.71 -15.18 -17.14
CA LYS A 20 -9.50 -15.92 -16.73
C LYS A 20 -8.57 -16.14 -17.90
N LYS A 21 -7.25 -16.03 -17.64
CA LYS A 21 -6.23 -16.62 -18.52
C LYS A 21 -6.37 -18.15 -18.55
N LYS A 22 -6.11 -18.76 -19.70
CA LYS A 22 -5.62 -20.15 -19.74
C LYS A 22 -4.27 -20.17 -19.00
N LYS A 23 -4.24 -20.82 -17.81
CA LYS A 23 -3.10 -21.05 -16.90
C LYS A 23 -1.81 -20.24 -17.17
N SER A 24 -1.47 -19.32 -16.27
CA SER A 24 -0.06 -18.97 -16.03
C SER A 24 0.27 -18.95 -14.53
N VAL A 25 1.48 -19.39 -14.25
CA VAL A 25 2.16 -19.64 -12.97
C VAL A 25 2.29 -18.37 -12.11
N LYS A 26 2.43 -18.54 -10.79
CA LYS A 26 2.67 -17.51 -9.76
C LYS A 26 3.38 -16.24 -10.29
N GLY A 27 2.75 -15.07 -10.12
CA GLY A 27 3.30 -13.74 -10.44
C GLY A 27 2.20 -12.76 -10.88
N PRO A 28 2.49 -11.43 -10.95
CA PRO A 28 1.56 -10.46 -11.52
C PRO A 28 1.33 -10.80 -13.01
N SER A 29 0.08 -11.08 -13.37
CA SER A 29 -0.29 -11.46 -14.73
C SER A 29 0.00 -10.31 -15.72
N SER A 30 0.59 -10.63 -16.87
CA SER A 30 0.82 -9.67 -17.98
C SER A 30 -0.48 -9.04 -18.50
N ARG A 31 -0.38 -7.82 -19.06
CA ARG A 31 -1.45 -6.91 -19.55
C ARG A 31 -2.29 -7.47 -20.72
N ASP A 32 -2.06 -8.69 -21.16
CA ASP A 32 -2.42 -9.14 -22.51
C ASP A 32 -3.92 -9.41 -22.74
N GLN A 33 -4.77 -9.36 -21.71
CA GLN A 33 -6.22 -9.42 -21.87
C GLN A 33 -6.94 -8.50 -20.87
N MET A 34 -7.83 -7.65 -21.41
CA MET A 34 -8.83 -6.90 -20.65
C MET A 34 -10.17 -7.64 -20.75
N PRO A 35 -11.05 -7.54 -19.73
CA PRO A 35 -10.84 -6.93 -18.42
C PRO A 35 -9.96 -7.79 -17.52
N PHE A 36 -8.98 -7.17 -16.87
CA PHE A 36 -7.97 -7.87 -16.08
C PHE A 36 -8.52 -8.32 -14.72
N TYR A 37 -8.15 -9.54 -14.30
CA TYR A 37 -8.37 -10.06 -12.95
C TYR A 37 -7.15 -10.86 -12.49
N ASN A 38 -6.66 -10.57 -11.28
CA ASN A 38 -5.58 -11.31 -10.65
C ASN A 38 -6.04 -11.86 -9.28
N PRO A 39 -6.17 -13.20 -9.11
CA PRO A 39 -6.52 -13.80 -7.82
C PRO A 39 -5.43 -13.59 -6.75
N SER A 40 -4.16 -13.40 -7.13
CA SER A 40 -3.08 -13.12 -6.17
C SER A 40 -3.21 -11.75 -5.47
N MET A 41 -4.13 -10.90 -5.94
CA MET A 41 -4.43 -9.60 -5.35
C MET A 41 -5.61 -9.65 -4.35
N GLU A 42 -6.14 -10.84 -4.03
CA GLU A 42 -7.24 -11.01 -3.06
C GLU A 42 -6.89 -10.37 -1.71
N LEU A 43 -5.69 -10.63 -1.18
CA LEU A 43 -5.21 -10.04 0.09
C LEU A 43 -5.23 -8.50 0.03
N ASN A 44 -4.82 -7.90 -1.07
CA ASN A 44 -4.83 -6.44 -1.24
C ASN A 44 -6.27 -5.88 -1.19
N ARG A 45 -7.21 -6.56 -1.83
CA ARG A 45 -8.63 -6.18 -1.86
C ARG A 45 -9.30 -6.40 -0.50
N ASP A 46 -8.93 -7.44 0.22
CA ASP A 46 -9.39 -7.66 1.59
C ASP A 46 -8.94 -6.55 2.53
N VAL A 47 -7.68 -6.08 2.42
CA VAL A 47 -7.24 -4.87 3.15
C VAL A 47 -8.12 -3.67 2.77
N SER A 48 -8.47 -3.49 1.49
CA SER A 48 -9.33 -2.37 1.08
C SER A 48 -10.72 -2.44 1.69
N VAL A 49 -11.34 -3.63 1.74
CA VAL A 49 -12.64 -3.81 2.41
C VAL A 49 -12.53 -3.42 3.88
N LEU A 50 -11.51 -3.91 4.60
CA LEU A 50 -11.35 -3.63 6.02
C LEU A 50 -11.07 -2.15 6.32
N VAL A 51 -10.21 -1.50 5.52
CA VAL A 51 -9.88 -0.08 5.69
C VAL A 51 -11.09 0.80 5.38
N ASN A 52 -11.85 0.50 4.33
CA ASN A 52 -13.03 1.28 4.00
C ASN A 52 -14.16 1.04 5.03
N GLN A 53 -14.31 -0.17 5.58
CA GLN A 53 -15.25 -0.40 6.69
C GLN A 53 -14.85 0.42 7.91
N TRP A 54 -13.58 0.38 8.31
CA TRP A 54 -13.04 1.20 9.41
C TRP A 54 -13.31 2.70 9.19
N PHE A 55 -13.12 3.18 7.97
CA PHE A 55 -13.37 4.57 7.61
C PHE A 55 -14.86 4.94 7.67
N LEU A 56 -15.74 4.05 7.19
CA LEU A 56 -17.19 4.21 7.24
C LEU A 56 -17.71 4.25 8.68
N ASP A 57 -17.25 3.36 9.56
CA ASP A 57 -17.70 3.27 10.95
C ASP A 57 -17.43 4.57 11.75
N ARG A 58 -16.50 5.40 11.29
CA ARG A 58 -16.12 6.68 11.91
C ARG A 58 -16.72 7.89 11.20
N SER A 59 -17.34 7.68 10.06
CA SER A 59 -17.93 8.74 9.25
C SER A 59 -19.32 9.09 9.78
N LYS A 60 -19.58 10.39 9.94
CA LYS A 60 -20.89 10.92 10.37
C LYS A 60 -21.76 11.38 9.21
N HIS A 61 -21.27 11.24 7.99
CA HIS A 61 -21.89 11.72 6.76
C HIS A 61 -21.87 10.61 5.73
N HIS A 62 -22.74 10.75 4.73
CA HIS A 62 -22.75 9.88 3.57
C HIS A 62 -21.36 9.86 2.89
N VAL A 63 -20.84 8.66 2.63
CA VAL A 63 -19.48 8.45 2.13
C VAL A 63 -19.50 8.09 0.63
N HIS A 64 -18.58 8.70 -0.12
CA HIS A 64 -18.43 8.45 -1.56
C HIS A 64 -17.09 7.73 -1.77
N LEU A 65 -17.14 6.47 -2.20
CA LEU A 65 -15.97 5.63 -2.43
C LEU A 65 -15.68 5.55 -3.93
N LEU A 66 -14.40 5.57 -4.34
CA LEU A 66 -13.99 5.41 -5.74
C LEU A 66 -13.03 4.23 -5.92
N ASP A 67 -13.43 3.31 -6.81
CA ASP A 67 -12.53 2.37 -7.50
C ASP A 67 -12.15 2.97 -8.86
N GLY A 68 -10.98 3.59 -8.95
CA GLY A 68 -10.64 4.49 -10.07
C GLY A 68 -10.17 3.80 -11.36
N LEU A 69 -9.60 2.60 -11.23
CA LEU A 69 -8.99 1.81 -12.32
C LEU A 69 -9.45 0.36 -12.20
N ALA A 70 -10.73 0.15 -12.43
CA ALA A 70 -11.45 -0.98 -11.88
C ALA A 70 -11.19 -2.32 -12.59
N ALA A 71 -10.77 -2.32 -13.86
CA ALA A 71 -10.64 -3.50 -14.70
C ALA A 71 -11.88 -4.40 -14.64
N SER A 72 -11.84 -5.54 -13.94
CA SER A 72 -13.01 -6.41 -13.77
C SER A 72 -14.11 -5.84 -12.85
N GLY A 73 -13.83 -4.75 -12.14
CA GLY A 73 -14.71 -4.16 -11.12
C GLY A 73 -14.61 -4.80 -9.75
N ILE A 74 -13.79 -5.85 -9.59
CA ILE A 74 -13.80 -6.69 -8.38
C ILE A 74 -13.72 -5.86 -7.11
N ARG A 75 -12.86 -4.84 -7.05
CA ARG A 75 -12.65 -4.04 -5.86
C ARG A 75 -13.91 -3.24 -5.53
N GLY A 76 -14.38 -2.39 -6.44
CA GLY A 76 -15.58 -1.59 -6.22
C GLY A 76 -16.84 -2.42 -5.97
N ILE A 77 -17.00 -3.56 -6.65
CA ILE A 77 -18.15 -4.47 -6.44
C ILE A 77 -18.09 -5.07 -5.03
N ARG A 78 -16.90 -5.48 -4.56
CA ARG A 78 -16.72 -5.96 -3.19
C ARG A 78 -17.01 -4.86 -2.17
N LEU A 79 -16.55 -3.62 -2.40
CA LEU A 79 -16.89 -2.49 -1.52
C LEU A 79 -18.41 -2.28 -1.46
N ALA A 80 -19.10 -2.27 -2.60
CA ALA A 80 -20.54 -2.06 -2.67
C ALA A 80 -21.35 -3.19 -2.00
N ASN A 81 -20.88 -4.44 -2.12
CA ASN A 81 -21.58 -5.63 -1.64
C ASN A 81 -21.25 -5.98 -0.18
N GLU A 82 -20.03 -5.72 0.27
CA GLU A 82 -19.50 -6.23 1.54
C GLU A 82 -19.49 -5.22 2.68
N LEU A 83 -19.47 -3.92 2.38
CA LEU A 83 -19.47 -2.88 3.41
C LEU A 83 -20.88 -2.62 3.94
N THR A 84 -20.95 -2.10 5.16
CA THR A 84 -22.18 -1.66 5.82
C THR A 84 -22.07 -0.19 6.24
N GLY A 85 -23.18 0.54 6.18
CA GLY A 85 -23.24 1.97 6.50
C GLY A 85 -23.94 2.80 5.43
N ASP A 86 -23.77 4.12 5.50
CA ASP A 86 -24.35 5.09 4.56
C ASP A 86 -23.31 5.54 3.53
N PHE A 87 -23.33 4.93 2.34
CA PHE A 87 -22.34 5.17 1.30
C PHE A 87 -22.81 4.80 -0.11
N ASP A 88 -22.11 5.33 -1.11
CA ASP A 88 -22.13 4.85 -2.49
C ASP A 88 -20.72 4.58 -3.03
N VAL A 89 -20.66 3.72 -4.05
CA VAL A 89 -19.43 3.38 -4.76
C VAL A 89 -19.49 3.86 -6.19
N THR A 90 -18.49 4.62 -6.60
CA THR A 90 -18.21 4.89 -8.00
C THR A 90 -17.15 3.90 -8.50
N ILE A 91 -17.43 3.22 -9.61
CA ILE A 91 -16.47 2.37 -10.31
C ILE A 91 -16.16 3.00 -11.66
N ASN A 92 -14.88 3.15 -11.98
CA ASN A 92 -14.42 3.74 -13.24
C ASN A 92 -13.42 2.83 -13.97
N ASP A 93 -13.60 2.70 -15.28
CA ASP A 93 -12.55 2.17 -16.15
C ASP A 93 -12.67 2.81 -17.55
N TRP A 94 -11.55 3.18 -18.17
CA TRP A 94 -11.55 3.77 -19.51
C TRP A 94 -11.90 2.78 -20.63
N ASN A 95 -11.77 1.47 -20.39
CA ASN A 95 -11.96 0.42 -21.38
C ASN A 95 -13.43 -0.04 -21.39
N SER A 96 -14.06 -0.01 -22.58
CA SER A 96 -15.48 -0.34 -22.75
C SER A 96 -15.83 -1.80 -22.44
N GLU A 97 -14.93 -2.75 -22.69
CA GLU A 97 -15.12 -4.16 -22.34
C GLU A 97 -15.13 -4.34 -20.81
N SER A 98 -14.28 -3.60 -20.12
CA SER A 98 -14.20 -3.56 -18.65
C SER A 98 -15.49 -3.02 -18.06
N VAL A 99 -15.98 -1.89 -18.57
CA VAL A 99 -17.27 -1.32 -18.18
C VAL A 99 -18.44 -2.27 -18.45
N THR A 100 -18.43 -2.96 -19.59
CA THR A 100 -19.45 -3.97 -19.91
C THR A 100 -19.48 -5.09 -18.88
N LEU A 101 -18.32 -5.63 -18.50
CA LEU A 101 -18.21 -6.66 -17.46
C LEU A 101 -18.63 -6.15 -16.08
N ILE A 102 -18.24 -4.92 -15.72
CA ILE A 102 -18.62 -4.27 -14.46
C ILE A 102 -20.15 -4.20 -14.36
N LEU A 103 -20.83 -3.71 -15.41
CA LEU A 103 -22.29 -3.61 -15.43
C LEU A 103 -22.97 -4.97 -15.28
N GLN A 104 -22.45 -6.02 -15.92
CA GLN A 104 -22.95 -7.39 -15.75
C GLN A 104 -22.81 -7.86 -14.29
N ASN A 105 -21.68 -7.56 -13.65
CA ASN A 105 -21.42 -7.93 -12.27
C ASN A 105 -22.26 -7.13 -11.27
N VAL A 106 -22.52 -5.85 -11.54
CA VAL A 106 -23.46 -5.01 -10.78
C VAL A 106 -24.85 -5.62 -10.82
N GLN A 107 -25.36 -5.94 -12.02
CA GLN A 107 -26.66 -6.57 -12.18
C GLN A 107 -26.73 -7.92 -11.45
N LYS A 108 -25.69 -8.74 -11.58
CA LYS A 108 -25.61 -10.05 -10.93
C LYS A 108 -25.77 -9.98 -9.42
N ASN A 109 -25.13 -9.00 -8.79
CA ASN A 109 -25.18 -8.83 -7.33
C ASN A 109 -26.34 -7.92 -6.89
N SER A 110 -27.20 -7.49 -7.82
CA SER A 110 -28.36 -6.62 -7.53
C SER A 110 -28.00 -5.35 -6.77
N LEU A 111 -26.81 -4.79 -7.04
CA LEU A 111 -26.26 -3.63 -6.33
C LEU A 111 -26.95 -2.33 -6.77
N LYS A 112 -27.34 -1.51 -5.79
CA LYS A 112 -28.06 -0.24 -6.02
C LYS A 112 -27.28 1.00 -5.60
N ASN A 113 -26.31 0.84 -4.71
CA ASN A 113 -25.42 1.87 -4.18
C ASN A 113 -24.17 2.07 -5.07
N ILE A 114 -24.32 1.95 -6.38
CA ILE A 114 -23.18 1.92 -7.31
C ILE A 114 -23.43 2.74 -8.57
N SER A 115 -22.43 3.51 -8.98
CA SER A 115 -22.39 4.24 -10.25
C SER A 115 -21.18 3.79 -11.07
N VAL A 116 -21.38 3.51 -12.36
CA VAL A 116 -20.31 3.05 -13.26
C VAL A 116 -20.01 4.12 -14.32
N PHE A 117 -18.74 4.47 -14.49
CA PHE A 117 -18.28 5.44 -15.49
C PHE A 117 -17.26 4.83 -16.45
N GLN A 118 -17.30 5.28 -17.70
CA GLN A 118 -16.27 5.01 -18.71
C GLN A 118 -15.46 6.29 -18.98
N LYS A 119 -14.50 6.61 -18.11
CA LYS A 119 -13.72 7.86 -18.22
C LYS A 119 -12.23 7.60 -17.96
N ASP A 120 -11.40 8.49 -18.51
CA ASP A 120 -10.05 8.67 -17.99
C ASP A 120 -10.15 9.11 -16.51
N LEU A 121 -9.35 8.50 -15.64
CA LEU A 121 -9.43 8.75 -14.21
C LEU A 121 -9.11 10.22 -13.85
N ASN A 122 -8.17 10.87 -14.56
CA ASN A 122 -7.86 12.27 -14.31
C ASN A 122 -9.04 13.18 -14.64
N TYR A 123 -9.78 12.85 -15.69
CA TYR A 123 -11.00 13.58 -16.05
C TYR A 123 -12.08 13.39 -14.99
N LEU A 124 -12.38 12.15 -14.59
CA LEU A 124 -13.39 11.87 -13.55
C LEU A 124 -13.05 12.59 -12.23
N LEU A 125 -11.81 12.52 -11.78
CA LEU A 125 -11.37 13.17 -10.55
C LEU A 125 -11.40 14.70 -10.67
N SER A 126 -11.27 15.27 -11.87
CA SER A 126 -11.42 16.72 -12.05
C SER A 126 -12.87 17.20 -11.92
N GLU A 127 -13.85 16.34 -12.15
CA GLU A 127 -15.28 16.66 -12.05
C GLU A 127 -15.90 16.32 -10.69
N ARG A 128 -15.32 15.37 -9.96
CA ARG A 128 -15.91 14.78 -8.75
C ARG A 128 -14.93 14.67 -7.61
N ARG A 129 -15.49 14.71 -6.40
CA ARG A 129 -14.74 14.54 -5.15
C ARG A 129 -15.21 13.31 -4.40
N PHE A 130 -14.30 12.67 -3.69
CA PHE A 130 -14.54 11.40 -3.01
C PHE A 130 -13.95 11.41 -1.61
N HIS A 131 -14.57 10.64 -0.73
CA HIS A 131 -14.12 10.46 0.65
C HIS A 131 -13.06 9.37 0.75
N SER A 132 -13.10 8.38 -0.14
CA SER A 132 -12.05 7.36 -0.32
C SER A 132 -11.76 7.18 -1.81
N ILE A 133 -10.50 7.27 -2.21
CA ILE A 133 -10.04 7.10 -3.59
C ILE A 133 -9.04 5.95 -3.64
N ASP A 134 -9.26 4.97 -4.49
CA ASP A 134 -8.29 3.90 -4.77
C ASP A 134 -7.69 4.02 -6.18
N ILE A 135 -6.35 4.11 -6.24
CA ILE A 135 -5.56 4.18 -7.46
C ILE A 135 -4.73 2.90 -7.57
N ASP A 136 -5.19 1.96 -8.40
CA ASP A 136 -4.57 0.63 -8.59
C ASP A 136 -4.19 0.39 -10.06
N PRO A 137 -3.19 1.11 -10.61
CA PRO A 137 -2.78 0.98 -12.00
C PRO A 137 -1.84 -0.20 -12.21
N PHE A 138 -1.65 -0.55 -13.49
CA PHE A 138 -0.47 -1.28 -13.90
C PHE A 138 0.76 -0.38 -13.87
N GLY A 139 1.71 -0.69 -13.00
CA GLY A 139 2.97 0.02 -12.88
C GLY A 139 2.88 1.19 -11.89
N SER A 140 3.11 2.41 -12.37
CA SER A 140 3.28 3.58 -11.52
C SER A 140 1.96 4.33 -11.31
N PRO A 141 1.60 4.69 -10.06
CA PRO A 141 0.42 5.51 -9.78
C PRO A 141 0.67 7.02 -9.85
N VAL A 142 1.92 7.46 -10.07
CA VAL A 142 2.29 8.87 -9.97
C VAL A 142 1.51 9.78 -10.93
N TYR A 143 1.05 9.25 -12.06
CA TYR A 143 0.29 9.99 -13.06
C TYR A 143 -1.07 10.49 -12.56
N PHE A 144 -1.57 9.94 -11.45
CA PHE A 144 -2.88 10.27 -10.88
C PHE A 144 -2.77 11.03 -9.54
N PHE A 145 -1.56 11.19 -8.99
CA PHE A 145 -1.36 11.77 -7.66
C PHE A 145 -1.86 13.21 -7.55
N ASP A 146 -1.52 14.06 -8.52
CA ASP A 146 -1.92 15.47 -8.52
C ASP A 146 -3.44 15.65 -8.37
N VAL A 147 -4.18 15.00 -9.26
CA VAL A 147 -5.64 15.15 -9.30
C VAL A 147 -6.29 14.46 -8.11
N ALA A 148 -5.81 13.28 -7.70
CA ALA A 148 -6.40 12.57 -6.57
C ALA A 148 -6.26 13.33 -5.25
N VAL A 149 -5.09 13.96 -5.04
CA VAL A 149 -4.85 14.86 -3.90
C VAL A 149 -5.85 16.02 -3.89
N ARG A 150 -6.14 16.63 -5.04
CA ARG A 150 -7.14 17.73 -5.14
C ARG A 150 -8.57 17.23 -4.85
N SER A 151 -8.89 16.06 -5.37
CA SER A 151 -10.26 15.53 -5.44
C SER A 151 -10.69 14.80 -4.18
N VAL A 152 -9.78 14.38 -3.31
CA VAL A 152 -10.16 13.83 -2.02
C VAL A 152 -10.76 14.91 -1.10
N TYR A 153 -11.77 14.54 -0.30
CA TYR A 153 -12.28 15.39 0.77
C TYR A 153 -11.26 15.52 1.92
N ASN A 154 -11.39 16.58 2.72
CA ASN A 154 -10.60 16.72 3.94
C ASN A 154 -10.86 15.52 4.86
N HIS A 155 -9.82 14.98 5.48
CA HIS A 155 -9.85 13.72 6.26
C HIS A 155 -10.23 12.46 5.46
N GLY A 156 -10.35 12.56 4.14
CA GLY A 156 -10.58 11.41 3.27
C GLY A 156 -9.33 10.54 3.11
N ILE A 157 -9.55 9.32 2.62
CA ILE A 157 -8.51 8.32 2.38
C ILE A 157 -8.11 8.33 0.91
N LEU A 158 -6.81 8.40 0.67
CA LEU A 158 -6.19 8.13 -0.61
C LEU A 158 -5.41 6.82 -0.47
N ALA A 159 -5.83 5.82 -1.22
CA ALA A 159 -5.16 4.55 -1.33
C ALA A 159 -4.50 4.43 -2.70
N CYS A 160 -3.28 3.88 -2.75
CA CYS A 160 -2.62 3.61 -4.01
C CYS A 160 -1.78 2.35 -3.97
N THR A 161 -1.74 1.65 -5.10
CA THR A 161 -0.84 0.52 -5.34
C THR A 161 0.20 0.93 -6.37
N ALA A 162 1.46 0.54 -6.15
CA ALA A 162 2.52 0.64 -7.15
C ALA A 162 3.08 -0.75 -7.43
N THR A 163 3.04 -1.18 -8.69
CA THR A 163 3.65 -2.44 -9.13
C THR A 163 4.95 -2.21 -9.91
N ASP A 164 5.40 -0.97 -10.07
CA ASP A 164 6.70 -0.64 -10.69
C ASP A 164 7.86 -0.71 -9.68
N THR A 165 7.89 -1.81 -8.92
CA THR A 165 8.86 -2.06 -7.86
C THR A 165 10.30 -2.03 -8.36
N ALA A 166 10.58 -2.42 -9.61
CA ALA A 166 11.93 -2.34 -10.18
C ALA A 166 12.50 -0.90 -10.19
N ALA A 167 11.65 0.11 -10.44
CA ALA A 167 12.09 1.50 -10.34
C ALA A 167 12.29 1.88 -8.87
N LEU A 168 11.27 1.68 -8.03
CA LEU A 168 11.27 2.07 -6.62
C LEU A 168 12.34 1.37 -5.77
N CYS A 169 12.69 0.13 -6.10
CA CYS A 169 13.72 -0.67 -5.42
C CYS A 169 15.13 -0.46 -6.02
N GLY A 170 15.31 0.49 -6.93
CA GLY A 170 16.64 0.90 -7.41
C GLY A 170 17.26 0.05 -8.51
N VAL A 171 16.53 -0.89 -9.13
CA VAL A 171 17.02 -1.61 -10.33
C VAL A 171 17.14 -0.65 -11.52
N TYR A 172 16.19 0.28 -11.65
CA TYR A 172 16.19 1.32 -12.68
C TYR A 172 16.16 2.72 -12.06
N PRO A 173 17.27 3.22 -11.50
CA PRO A 173 17.30 4.44 -10.69
C PRO A 173 16.89 5.68 -11.46
N GLN A 174 17.26 5.81 -12.75
CA GLN A 174 16.82 6.93 -13.58
C GLN A 174 15.31 6.92 -13.84
N VAL A 175 14.67 5.75 -13.89
CA VAL A 175 13.21 5.65 -14.02
C VAL A 175 12.55 6.14 -12.74
N CYS A 176 13.09 5.74 -11.58
CA CYS A 176 12.63 6.21 -10.29
C CYS A 176 12.76 7.74 -10.18
N TYR A 177 13.92 8.29 -10.53
CA TYR A 177 14.16 9.73 -10.50
C TYR A 177 13.19 10.50 -11.39
N ARG A 178 12.96 10.06 -12.64
CA ARG A 178 12.02 10.73 -13.55
C ARG A 178 10.57 10.68 -13.06
N ARG A 179 10.14 9.56 -12.47
CA ARG A 179 8.74 9.37 -12.05
C ARG A 179 8.46 9.97 -10.68
N TYR A 180 9.32 9.70 -9.71
CA TYR A 180 9.09 10.00 -8.30
C TYR A 180 9.90 11.19 -7.79
N GLY A 181 10.84 11.72 -8.57
CA GLY A 181 11.71 12.82 -8.17
C GLY A 181 12.66 12.45 -7.03
N ALA A 182 13.03 11.17 -6.91
CA ALA A 182 13.85 10.65 -5.83
C ALA A 182 14.90 9.65 -6.36
N TRP A 183 16.05 9.61 -5.70
CA TRP A 183 17.10 8.63 -5.93
C TRP A 183 16.86 7.39 -5.05
N PRO A 184 16.57 6.23 -5.63
CA PRO A 184 16.42 4.99 -4.88
C PRO A 184 17.78 4.39 -4.54
N LEU A 185 17.79 3.39 -3.67
CA LEU A 185 18.97 2.58 -3.38
C LEU A 185 18.60 1.10 -3.40
N HIS A 186 19.28 0.35 -4.27
CA HIS A 186 19.18 -1.10 -4.30
C HIS A 186 20.02 -1.70 -3.17
N SER A 187 19.35 -2.15 -2.12
CA SER A 187 19.95 -2.68 -0.89
C SER A 187 18.98 -3.66 -0.22
N VAL A 188 19.38 -4.24 0.90
CA VAL A 188 18.51 -5.05 1.76
C VAL A 188 17.20 -4.34 2.11
N SER A 189 17.25 -3.02 2.35
CA SER A 189 16.08 -2.21 2.68
C SER A 189 15.34 -1.63 1.47
N MET A 190 15.61 -2.10 0.24
CA MET A 190 15.07 -1.51 -1.00
C MET A 190 13.54 -1.42 -1.05
N HIS A 191 12.84 -2.40 -0.47
CA HIS A 191 11.37 -2.40 -0.43
C HIS A 191 10.83 -1.28 0.48
N GLU A 192 11.45 -1.06 1.63
CA GLU A 192 11.09 0.06 2.52
C GLU A 192 11.46 1.40 1.90
N ILE A 193 12.64 1.51 1.28
CA ILE A 193 13.09 2.70 0.56
C ILE A 193 12.08 3.05 -0.54
N GLY A 194 11.68 2.07 -1.36
CA GLY A 194 10.69 2.26 -2.40
C GLY A 194 9.33 2.72 -1.86
N LEU A 195 8.87 2.11 -0.77
CA LEU A 195 7.63 2.52 -0.10
C LEU A 195 7.71 3.98 0.40
N ARG A 196 8.81 4.34 1.05
CA ARG A 196 9.04 5.69 1.57
C ARG A 196 9.22 6.73 0.45
N ILE A 197 9.81 6.36 -0.69
CA ILE A 197 9.87 7.22 -1.88
C ILE A 197 8.47 7.48 -2.42
N LEU A 198 7.63 6.45 -2.52
CA LEU A 198 6.25 6.60 -3.00
C LEU A 198 5.43 7.52 -2.08
N LEU A 199 5.55 7.35 -0.76
CA LEU A 199 4.95 8.25 0.23
C LEU A 199 5.51 9.67 0.15
N GLY A 200 6.82 9.83 0.01
CA GLY A 200 7.47 11.13 -0.10
C GLY A 200 7.02 11.88 -1.36
N CYS A 201 6.87 11.17 -2.48
CA CYS A 201 6.30 11.72 -3.71
C CYS A 201 4.90 12.25 -3.45
N LEU A 202 4.01 11.46 -2.85
CA LEU A 202 2.65 11.92 -2.54
C LEU A 202 2.61 13.07 -1.52
N CYS A 203 3.50 13.05 -0.52
CA CYS A 203 3.66 14.14 0.45
C CYS A 203 3.92 15.48 -0.26
N ARG A 204 4.88 15.48 -1.19
CA ARG A 204 5.21 16.67 -1.99
C ARG A 204 4.04 17.09 -2.88
N GLU A 205 3.35 16.14 -3.52
CA GLU A 205 2.17 16.43 -4.34
C GLU A 205 1.00 17.00 -3.52
N ALA A 206 0.86 16.62 -2.24
CA ALA A 206 -0.13 17.18 -1.31
C ALA A 206 0.23 18.59 -0.84
N ALA A 207 1.51 18.82 -0.52
CA ALA A 207 1.96 20.05 0.10
C ALA A 207 1.71 21.29 -0.77
N LYS A 208 1.83 21.20 -2.10
CA LYS A 208 1.57 22.31 -3.03
C LYS A 208 0.12 22.81 -3.03
N TYR A 209 -0.80 22.07 -2.41
CA TYR A 209 -2.21 22.43 -2.24
C TYR A 209 -2.55 22.80 -0.78
N ASP A 210 -1.55 23.11 0.05
CA ASP A 210 -1.69 23.31 1.49
C ASP A 210 -2.37 22.12 2.18
N ARG A 211 -2.01 20.89 1.77
CA ARG A 211 -2.49 19.65 2.39
C ARG A 211 -1.34 18.82 2.93
N GLY A 212 -1.53 18.24 4.11
CA GLY A 212 -0.66 17.24 4.70
C GLY A 212 -1.16 15.82 4.43
N ILE A 213 -0.28 14.86 4.69
CA ILE A 213 -0.55 13.43 4.65
C ILE A 213 -0.32 12.79 6.03
N GLU A 214 -1.18 11.84 6.38
CA GLU A 214 -0.98 10.92 7.51
C GLU A 214 -1.12 9.47 7.03
N PRO A 215 -0.02 8.69 6.96
CA PRO A 215 -0.10 7.27 6.66
C PRO A 215 -0.96 6.54 7.69
N VAL A 216 -1.99 5.84 7.21
CA VAL A 216 -2.90 5.03 8.05
C VAL A 216 -2.31 3.63 8.19
N LEU A 217 -2.02 3.00 7.06
CA LEU A 217 -1.17 1.81 6.98
C LEU A 217 -0.51 1.72 5.61
N SER A 218 0.70 1.17 5.57
CA SER A 218 1.47 1.01 4.35
C SER A 218 2.26 -0.29 4.40
N TYR A 219 2.32 -1.06 3.32
CA TYR A 219 3.07 -2.31 3.30
C TYR A 219 3.60 -2.64 1.91
N THR A 220 4.55 -3.56 1.87
CA THR A 220 5.10 -4.10 0.62
C THR A 220 4.93 -5.61 0.60
N THR A 221 4.74 -6.12 -0.60
CA THR A 221 4.86 -7.56 -0.93
C THR A 221 5.89 -7.69 -2.06
N ASP A 222 6.26 -8.92 -2.42
CA ASP A 222 7.17 -9.18 -3.54
C ASP A 222 6.71 -8.57 -4.87
N HIS A 223 5.41 -8.24 -5.00
CA HIS A 223 4.80 -7.83 -6.27
C HIS A 223 4.34 -6.36 -6.30
N TYR A 224 4.11 -5.74 -5.15
CA TYR A 224 3.56 -4.38 -5.09
C TYR A 224 3.84 -3.69 -3.76
N ILE A 225 3.82 -2.36 -3.80
CA ILE A 225 3.75 -1.47 -2.65
C ILE A 225 2.32 -0.96 -2.53
N ARG A 226 1.77 -0.93 -1.31
CA ARG A 226 0.42 -0.46 -1.02
C ARG A 226 0.41 0.58 0.09
N LEU A 227 -0.26 1.70 -0.16
CA LEU A 227 -0.42 2.80 0.78
C LEU A 227 -1.90 3.08 1.05
N TYR A 228 -2.26 3.39 2.28
CA TYR A 228 -3.51 4.03 2.68
C TYR A 228 -3.19 5.26 3.52
N ILE A 229 -3.63 6.42 3.06
CA ILE A 229 -3.16 7.71 3.56
C ILE A 229 -4.36 8.60 3.80
N GLN A 230 -4.42 9.24 4.95
CA GLN A 230 -5.42 10.27 5.24
C GLN A 230 -4.89 11.63 4.81
N ILE A 231 -5.70 12.39 4.06
CA ILE A 231 -5.34 13.74 3.62
C ILE A 231 -5.91 14.77 4.60
N ILE A 232 -5.11 15.75 4.99
CA ILE A 232 -5.48 16.78 5.97
C ILE A 232 -5.27 18.16 5.35
N ASN A 233 -6.33 18.96 5.28
CA ASN A 233 -6.25 20.32 4.77
C ASN A 233 -5.61 21.27 5.78
N GLY A 234 -4.87 22.24 5.26
CA GLY A 234 -4.30 23.36 5.99
C GLY A 234 -2.78 23.41 5.89
N LYS A 235 -2.24 24.63 5.74
CA LYS A 235 -0.81 24.92 5.68
C LYS A 235 0.01 24.28 6.80
N ASN A 236 -0.53 24.24 8.03
CA ASN A 236 0.17 23.64 9.17
C ASN A 236 0.30 22.12 9.01
N ALA A 237 -0.72 21.46 8.46
CA ALA A 237 -0.66 20.03 8.16
C ALA A 237 0.35 19.77 7.03
N ALA A 238 0.35 20.60 5.98
CA ALA A 238 1.33 20.51 4.90
C ALA A 238 2.77 20.66 5.41
N ASN A 239 3.04 21.70 6.21
CA ASN A 239 4.37 21.93 6.80
C ASN A 239 4.82 20.75 7.66
N LYS A 240 3.95 20.24 8.55
CA LYS A 240 4.25 19.08 9.40
C LYS A 240 4.56 17.82 8.58
N SER A 241 3.86 17.59 7.48
CA SER A 241 4.17 16.48 6.58
C SER A 241 5.50 16.69 5.86
N MET A 242 5.78 17.91 5.38
CA MET A 242 7.03 18.24 4.69
C MET A 242 8.27 18.17 5.59
N GLU A 243 8.13 18.35 6.91
CA GLU A 243 9.21 18.08 7.89
C GLU A 243 9.69 16.61 7.84
N GLN A 244 8.84 15.68 7.35
CA GLN A 244 9.16 14.27 7.22
C GLN A 244 9.71 13.90 5.82
N TYR A 245 9.81 14.85 4.90
CA TYR A 245 10.26 14.64 3.53
C TYR A 245 11.71 15.10 3.37
N ALA A 246 12.65 14.15 3.33
CA ALA A 246 14.08 14.47 3.28
C ALA A 246 14.89 13.44 2.50
N SER A 247 16.06 13.87 2.03
CA SER A 247 17.11 12.96 1.56
C SER A 247 18.03 12.60 2.73
N ILE A 248 18.54 11.38 2.72
CA ILE A 248 19.49 10.90 3.74
C ILE A 248 20.76 10.37 3.07
N PRO A 249 21.93 10.46 3.73
CA PRO A 249 23.11 9.74 3.32
C PRO A 249 22.86 8.24 3.19
N ALA A 250 23.34 7.62 2.11
CA ALA A 250 23.18 6.18 1.89
C ALA A 250 23.80 5.34 3.02
N LYS A 251 24.91 5.81 3.60
CA LYS A 251 25.59 5.20 4.76
C LYS A 251 24.74 5.15 6.04
N ASP A 252 23.68 5.95 6.13
CA ASP A 252 22.79 5.95 7.30
C ASP A 252 21.73 4.85 7.21
N ILE A 253 21.67 4.14 6.07
CA ILE A 253 20.80 2.99 5.86
C ILE A 253 21.53 1.71 6.34
N PRO A 254 20.91 0.89 7.19
CA PRO A 254 21.46 -0.38 7.64
C PRO A 254 22.06 -1.23 6.51
N LEU A 255 23.23 -1.82 6.77
CA LEU A 255 23.95 -2.74 5.87
C LEU A 255 24.44 -2.12 4.54
N VAL A 256 24.43 -0.79 4.42
CA VAL A 256 25.02 -0.08 3.31
C VAL A 256 26.43 0.37 3.69
N ILE A 257 27.43 -0.16 2.99
CA ILE A 257 28.84 0.07 3.27
C ILE A 257 29.46 0.83 2.10
N ASP A 258 30.38 1.76 2.40
CA ASP A 258 31.17 2.52 1.42
C ASP A 258 30.36 3.30 0.36
N ASN A 259 29.08 3.58 0.62
CA ASN A 259 28.24 4.40 -0.24
C ASN A 259 28.13 5.82 0.31
N THR A 260 28.79 6.78 -0.36
CA THR A 260 28.77 8.21 -0.01
C THR A 260 27.64 8.98 -0.69
N GLY A 261 26.75 8.30 -1.41
CA GLY A 261 25.62 8.89 -2.11
C GLY A 261 24.49 9.35 -1.18
N GLN A 262 23.43 9.87 -1.79
CA GLN A 262 22.19 10.29 -1.12
C GLN A 262 21.03 9.43 -1.61
N VAL A 263 20.08 9.14 -0.72
CA VAL A 263 18.84 8.41 -1.01
C VAL A 263 17.66 9.31 -0.73
N GLY A 264 16.67 9.29 -1.62
CA GLY A 264 15.49 10.12 -1.54
C GLY A 264 15.52 11.36 -2.46
N PRO A 265 14.73 12.39 -2.16
CA PRO A 265 13.97 12.57 -0.92
C PRO A 265 12.86 11.52 -0.74
N LEU A 266 12.64 11.10 0.50
CA LEU A 266 11.70 10.05 0.89
C LEU A 266 11.01 10.39 2.22
N TRP A 267 9.94 9.68 2.54
CA TRP A 267 9.21 9.85 3.78
C TRP A 267 9.92 9.18 4.97
N LEU A 268 10.37 9.96 5.94
CA LEU A 268 11.01 9.48 7.17
C LEU A 268 10.05 9.27 8.35
N GLY A 269 8.82 9.78 8.23
CA GLY A 269 7.81 9.64 9.26
C GLY A 269 7.30 8.20 9.46
N LYS A 270 6.33 8.05 10.36
CA LYS A 270 5.66 6.77 10.62
C LYS A 270 4.96 6.26 9.37
N LEU A 271 4.96 4.94 9.20
CA LEU A 271 4.27 4.25 8.09
C LEU A 271 2.88 3.75 8.47
N GLN A 272 2.63 3.61 9.77
CA GLN A 272 1.43 3.00 10.34
C GLN A 272 0.85 3.88 11.45
N LYS A 273 -0.48 3.85 11.59
CA LYS A 273 -1.20 4.44 12.72
C LYS A 273 -1.67 3.31 13.63
N LYS A 274 -0.91 3.04 14.70
CA LYS A 274 -1.11 1.88 15.60
C LYS A 274 -2.55 1.69 16.09
N PRO A 275 -3.28 2.73 16.57
CA PRO A 275 -4.67 2.57 16.99
C PRO A 275 -5.59 2.09 15.86
N VAL A 276 -5.32 2.50 14.61
CA VAL A 276 -6.11 2.09 13.45
C VAL A 276 -5.87 0.62 13.12
N LEU A 277 -4.63 0.14 13.21
CA LEU A 277 -4.33 -1.28 13.01
C LEU A 277 -5.06 -2.17 14.03
N GLN A 278 -5.17 -1.74 15.29
CA GLN A 278 -5.90 -2.47 16.33
C GLN A 278 -7.41 -2.55 16.04
N GLU A 279 -8.00 -1.44 15.59
CA GLU A 279 -9.41 -1.38 15.18
C GLU A 279 -9.65 -2.26 13.93
N ILE A 280 -8.78 -2.20 12.92
CA ILE A 280 -8.84 -3.05 11.72
C ILE A 280 -8.68 -4.54 12.06
N ARG A 281 -7.81 -4.90 13.00
CA ARG A 281 -7.69 -6.29 13.48
C ARG A 281 -8.96 -6.77 14.17
N THR A 282 -9.66 -5.88 14.87
CA THR A 282 -10.97 -6.19 15.47
C THR A 282 -11.99 -6.49 14.38
N LEU A 283 -12.07 -5.66 13.33
CA LEU A 283 -12.93 -5.92 12.15
C LEU A 283 -12.56 -7.24 11.45
N LEU A 284 -11.26 -7.50 11.29
CA LEU A 284 -10.77 -8.75 10.69
C LEU A 284 -11.26 -9.98 11.48
N SER A 285 -11.31 -9.89 12.82
CA SER A 285 -11.70 -11.01 13.67
C SER A 285 -13.14 -11.48 13.45
N THR A 286 -14.05 -10.59 13.06
CA THR A 286 -15.46 -10.90 12.76
C THR A 286 -15.73 -11.10 11.26
N SER A 287 -14.79 -10.73 10.39
CA SER A 287 -14.93 -10.87 8.94
C SER A 287 -14.85 -12.33 8.44
N GLU A 288 -15.64 -12.62 7.40
CA GLU A 288 -15.63 -13.87 6.63
C GLU A 288 -14.80 -13.72 5.36
N ILE A 289 -13.47 -13.71 5.52
CA ILE A 289 -12.50 -13.49 4.44
C ILE A 289 -11.54 -14.69 4.37
N HIS A 290 -11.20 -15.12 3.15
CA HIS A 290 -10.30 -16.27 2.92
C HIS A 290 -8.86 -16.00 3.39
N THR A 291 -8.34 -14.79 3.18
CA THR A 291 -6.96 -14.41 3.53
C THR A 291 -6.76 -14.06 5.02
N LYS A 292 -7.76 -14.33 5.88
CA LYS A 292 -7.81 -13.87 7.28
C LYS A 292 -6.54 -14.17 8.09
N HIS A 293 -5.99 -15.37 7.98
CA HIS A 293 -4.76 -15.74 8.68
C HIS A 293 -3.54 -14.94 8.19
N GLN A 294 -3.42 -14.73 6.88
CA GLN A 294 -2.33 -13.95 6.29
C GLN A 294 -2.42 -12.48 6.70
N LEU A 295 -3.62 -11.90 6.68
CA LEU A 295 -3.87 -10.54 7.13
C LEU A 295 -3.61 -10.36 8.63
N TRP A 296 -3.98 -11.34 9.46
CA TRP A 296 -3.70 -11.27 10.89
C TRP A 296 -2.20 -11.18 11.16
N LYS A 297 -1.41 -12.02 10.49
CA LYS A 297 0.06 -11.98 10.58
C LYS A 297 0.61 -10.65 10.05
N LEU A 298 0.13 -10.17 8.91
CA LEU A 298 0.56 -8.89 8.34
C LEU A 298 0.27 -7.73 9.30
N PHE A 299 -0.98 -7.56 9.75
CA PHE A 299 -1.34 -6.46 10.63
C PHE A 299 -0.65 -6.53 11.99
N TYR A 300 -0.40 -7.73 12.53
CA TYR A 300 0.41 -7.89 13.72
C TYR A 300 1.84 -7.36 13.51
N LEU A 301 2.48 -7.71 12.39
CA LEU A 301 3.82 -7.21 12.06
C LEU A 301 3.82 -5.69 11.84
N LEU A 302 2.85 -5.15 11.11
CA LEU A 302 2.75 -3.70 10.91
C LEU A 302 2.50 -2.96 12.24
N GLU A 303 1.73 -3.54 13.17
CA GLU A 303 1.48 -2.95 14.48
C GLU A 303 2.74 -2.92 15.34
N ASP A 304 3.52 -4.00 15.32
CA ASP A 304 4.81 -4.11 16.02
C ASP A 304 5.81 -3.09 15.46
N GLU A 305 5.89 -2.97 14.13
CA GLU A 305 6.77 -2.02 13.42
C GLU A 305 6.35 -0.54 13.54
N ALA A 306 5.14 -0.22 14.02
CA ALA A 306 4.56 1.12 13.90
C ALA A 306 5.42 2.22 14.55
N ASP A 307 6.14 1.87 15.61
CA ASP A 307 7.01 2.76 16.37
C ASP A 307 8.51 2.45 16.19
N ALA A 308 8.83 1.51 15.29
CA ALA A 308 10.21 1.14 14.98
C ALA A 308 10.89 2.20 14.10
N PRO A 309 12.22 2.35 14.18
CA PRO A 309 12.94 3.29 13.32
C PRO A 309 12.85 2.88 11.84
N PRO A 310 13.11 3.82 10.91
CA PRO A 310 13.22 3.52 9.49
C PRO A 310 14.29 2.46 9.20
N PHE A 311 13.99 1.63 8.20
CA PHE A 311 14.87 0.57 7.67
C PHE A 311 15.13 -0.55 8.68
N PHE A 312 15.82 -1.58 8.24
CA PHE A 312 16.00 -2.81 9.02
C PHE A 312 17.32 -3.50 8.71
N TYR A 313 17.76 -4.34 9.64
CA TYR A 313 18.85 -5.28 9.44
C TYR A 313 18.29 -6.67 9.12
N THR A 314 19.08 -7.54 8.49
CA THR A 314 18.80 -8.98 8.50
C THR A 314 19.89 -9.73 9.24
N THR A 315 19.50 -10.84 9.87
CA THR A 315 20.46 -11.73 10.55
C THR A 315 21.49 -12.30 9.58
N ASN A 316 21.09 -12.66 8.37
CA ASN A 316 21.99 -13.24 7.36
C ASN A 316 23.04 -12.25 6.88
N ASP A 317 22.63 -11.02 6.52
CA ASP A 317 23.54 -10.00 6.00
C ASP A 317 24.48 -9.49 7.09
N LEU A 318 23.99 -9.33 8.33
CA LEU A 318 24.84 -9.00 9.48
C LEU A 318 25.86 -10.10 9.77
N SER A 319 25.46 -11.36 9.74
CA SER A 319 26.34 -12.50 10.01
C SER A 319 27.43 -12.64 8.94
N SER A 320 27.06 -12.42 7.68
CA SER A 320 27.98 -12.36 6.54
C SER A 320 29.00 -11.22 6.71
N LEU A 321 28.52 -10.03 7.06
CA LEU A 321 29.36 -8.85 7.30
C LEU A 321 30.35 -9.08 8.46
N LEU A 322 29.88 -9.65 9.57
CA LEU A 322 30.66 -9.87 10.78
C LEU A 322 31.48 -11.16 10.77
N LYS A 323 31.27 -12.04 9.77
CA LYS A 323 31.88 -13.37 9.64
C LYS A 323 31.61 -14.27 10.86
N VAL A 324 30.37 -14.31 11.31
CA VAL A 324 29.89 -15.12 12.45
C VAL A 324 28.70 -16.00 12.05
N THR A 325 28.35 -16.97 12.89
CA THR A 325 27.12 -17.75 12.72
C THR A 325 25.92 -16.93 13.17
N PRO A 326 24.80 -16.91 12.42
CA PRO A 326 23.62 -16.15 12.80
C PRO A 326 23.01 -16.65 14.13
N PRO A 327 22.90 -15.79 15.16
CA PRO A 327 22.13 -16.12 16.34
C PRO A 327 20.63 -16.18 16.02
N THR A 328 19.84 -16.80 16.90
CA THR A 328 18.39 -16.84 16.73
C THR A 328 17.77 -15.44 16.93
N MET A 329 16.63 -15.20 16.27
CA MET A 329 15.90 -13.93 16.42
C MET A 329 15.47 -13.71 17.87
N GLU A 330 15.06 -14.77 18.56
CA GLU A 330 14.70 -14.73 19.98
C GLU A 330 15.87 -14.25 20.84
N PHE A 331 17.08 -14.77 20.60
CA PHE A 331 18.29 -14.35 21.31
C PHE A 331 18.61 -12.88 21.06
N ILE A 332 18.57 -12.44 19.79
CA ILE A 332 18.80 -11.02 19.45
C ILE A 332 17.80 -10.13 20.18
N PHE A 333 16.52 -10.50 20.16
CA PHE A 333 15.44 -9.70 20.73
C PHE A 333 15.57 -9.60 22.24
N GLU A 334 15.86 -10.72 22.91
CA GLU A 334 16.09 -10.76 24.35
C GLU A 334 17.25 -9.85 24.74
N ARG A 335 18.41 -9.97 24.06
CA ARG A 335 19.62 -9.21 24.41
C ARG A 335 19.44 -7.71 24.17
N LEU A 336 18.81 -7.31 23.06
CA LEU A 336 18.56 -5.90 22.76
C LEU A 336 17.52 -5.29 23.70
N ARG A 337 16.44 -6.01 24.04
CA ARG A 337 15.43 -5.55 25.01
C ARG A 337 16.01 -5.41 26.41
N ASN A 338 16.84 -6.37 26.85
CA ASN A 338 17.53 -6.30 28.15
C ASN A 338 18.47 -5.08 28.24
N LYS A 339 19.00 -4.61 27.10
CA LYS A 339 19.79 -3.37 27.01
C LYS A 339 18.93 -2.10 26.82
N GLY A 340 17.60 -2.21 26.81
CA GLY A 340 16.67 -1.08 26.74
C GLY A 340 16.36 -0.57 25.32
N TYR A 341 16.74 -1.31 24.28
CA TYR A 341 16.47 -0.93 22.89
C TYR A 341 15.11 -1.45 22.41
N ILE A 342 14.50 -0.68 21.51
CA ILE A 342 13.34 -1.13 20.74
C ILE A 342 13.85 -2.17 19.75
N VAL A 343 13.18 -3.31 19.68
CA VAL A 343 13.45 -4.33 18.66
C VAL A 343 12.15 -5.02 18.27
N THR A 344 11.89 -5.05 16.97
CA THR A 344 10.66 -5.58 16.37
C THR A 344 11.02 -6.46 15.18
N HIS A 345 10.12 -7.37 14.83
CA HIS A 345 10.21 -8.01 13.52
C HIS A 345 9.98 -6.99 12.41
N THR A 346 10.26 -7.40 11.16
CA THR A 346 9.78 -6.66 10.00
C THR A 346 8.93 -7.49 9.04
N HIS A 347 7.92 -6.86 8.43
CA HIS A 347 7.09 -7.51 7.40
C HIS A 347 7.85 -7.69 6.07
N TYR A 348 8.95 -6.97 5.85
CA TYR A 348 9.71 -7.05 4.60
C TYR A 348 10.43 -8.39 4.41
N THR A 349 10.88 -9.03 5.50
CA THR A 349 11.56 -10.33 5.41
C THR A 349 11.54 -11.08 6.75
N PRO A 350 11.39 -12.42 6.76
CA PRO A 350 11.38 -13.22 7.98
C PRO A 350 12.68 -13.15 8.81
N THR A 351 13.81 -12.87 8.17
CA THR A 351 15.13 -12.75 8.83
C THR A 351 15.45 -11.32 9.27
N GLY A 352 14.49 -10.40 9.10
CA GLY A 352 14.69 -8.98 9.31
C GLY A 352 14.20 -8.52 10.68
N PHE A 353 14.91 -7.54 11.24
CA PHE A 353 14.50 -6.84 12.47
C PHE A 353 14.83 -5.36 12.40
N LYS A 354 14.00 -4.56 13.07
CA LYS A 354 14.21 -3.12 13.25
C LYS A 354 14.66 -2.86 14.67
N THR A 355 15.61 -1.94 14.85
CA THR A 355 16.05 -1.53 16.18
C THR A 355 16.64 -0.13 16.16
N ASN A 356 16.52 0.58 17.28
CA ASN A 356 17.25 1.83 17.52
C ASN A 356 18.61 1.61 18.20
N ALA A 357 19.04 0.35 18.37
CA ALA A 357 20.37 0.02 18.86
C ALA A 357 21.44 0.48 17.86
N PRO A 358 22.52 1.12 18.32
CA PRO A 358 23.66 1.44 17.46
C PRO A 358 24.40 0.17 16.98
N LEU A 359 25.13 0.29 15.87
CA LEU A 359 25.74 -0.86 15.18
C LEU A 359 26.77 -1.62 16.03
N ASP A 360 27.50 -0.94 16.91
CA ASP A 360 28.44 -1.54 17.84
C ASP A 360 27.74 -2.46 18.85
N VAL A 361 26.58 -2.03 19.38
CA VAL A 361 25.73 -2.86 20.26
C VAL A 361 25.17 -4.07 19.51
N ILE A 362 24.69 -3.88 18.28
CA ILE A 362 24.21 -4.99 17.44
C ILE A 362 25.35 -5.99 17.21
N THR A 363 26.55 -5.49 16.92
CA THR A 363 27.73 -6.33 16.69
C THR A 363 28.13 -7.12 17.93
N GLU A 364 28.01 -6.54 19.13
CA GLU A 364 28.23 -7.24 20.41
C GLU A 364 27.26 -8.40 20.61
N VAL A 365 25.99 -8.26 20.20
CA VAL A 365 24.99 -9.33 20.31
C VAL A 365 25.25 -10.48 19.34
N PHE A 366 25.94 -10.23 18.22
CA PHE A 366 26.25 -11.23 17.20
C PHE A 366 27.57 -11.98 17.44
N LYS A 367 28.40 -11.52 18.37
CA LYS A 367 29.65 -12.15 18.79
C LYS A 367 29.44 -12.95 20.06
#